data_AF-A0A8J6R3P6-F1
#
_entry.id   AF-A0A8J6R3P6-F1
#
_cell.length_a   1.000
_cell.length_b   1.000
_cell.length_c   1.000
_cell.angle_alpha   90.00
_cell.angle_beta   90.00
_cell.angle_gamma   90.00
#
_symmetry.space_group_name_H-M   'P 1'
#
loop_
_entity.id
_entity.type
_entity.pdbx_description
1 polymer ?
#
loop_
_entity_poly.entity_id
_entity_poly.type
_entity_poly.pdbx_seq_one_letter_code
_entity_poly.pdbx_strand_id
1 'polypeptide(L)'
;MTNSDRPLTPNEPPALPNDEWELSELIQVITAELDQAQDTLILKSQNRRLSMMVNQLNLDLQVDVRRDPNGHLMFRTVAPGQTGATVLKLGFTPALDTQVQETRKSVDLETGDYRRLEDLPEIQSVEIQKLKTVGIHSVNDLEVATQTPAMLTEISSKSGLGETRLRLWRNLPLITQIKPESGAPGSTVILDGANFGAPTDTVEVYFQDKLARIRDRTNSRLTVEMPRNVIGGGLVVVKTANQKTNLLLWRADIVDLNVQDVVLDSPTPLVAGQEVTFRAILSNQGNVDAAGFDVSWEVSQVGIRRVPPLNSAGSMMLRAVVDDSDDIQATPTQSIKQVLYSHTALRSQQQSTDGALLFTHKFDQPGTYQISFTADPGNQIFDQLRTNNQFVREFVVNPPPPPAPLFNAAPDQFTPKFGKAGDIITLSGQNFTVGTAAVRFGSVNGTIVGTPTATQIMVRVPSFSRGVKVLVTVQTRGGTVTSTDSFTVVVPGYYGSGTAIGSNLL
;
A
#
# COMPACT_ATOMS: atom_id res chain seq x y z
N MET A 1 -14.55 -50.44 -67.74
CA MET A 1 -14.74 -51.61 -66.86
C MET A 1 -14.07 -51.24 -65.53
N THR A 2 -14.79 -50.78 -64.50
CA THR A 2 -15.71 -51.51 -63.58
C THR A 2 -14.97 -52.51 -62.68
N ASN A 3 -15.21 -52.72 -61.38
CA ASN A 3 -16.05 -52.15 -60.28
C ASN A 3 -15.45 -52.69 -58.95
N SER A 4 -15.75 -52.29 -57.71
CA SER A 4 -16.65 -51.26 -57.13
C SER A 4 -16.18 -50.87 -55.71
N ASP A 5 -16.85 -49.86 -55.15
CA ASP A 5 -17.17 -49.59 -53.73
C ASP A 5 -16.63 -50.51 -52.61
N ARG A 6 -16.09 -49.87 -51.56
CA ARG A 6 -16.29 -50.29 -50.16
C ARG A 6 -16.83 -49.09 -49.38
N PRO A 7 -18.04 -49.15 -48.79
CA PRO A 7 -18.62 -48.01 -48.09
C PRO A 7 -17.90 -47.77 -46.76
N LEU A 8 -17.61 -46.49 -46.46
CA LEU A 8 -17.18 -46.06 -45.13
C LEU A 8 -18.36 -46.18 -44.16
N THR A 9 -18.18 -46.88 -43.04
CA THR A 9 -19.20 -46.95 -41.99
C THR A 9 -19.17 -45.68 -41.12
N PRO A 10 -20.30 -44.98 -40.93
CA PRO A 10 -20.33 -43.74 -40.17
C PRO A 10 -20.45 -44.03 -38.67
N ASN A 11 -19.34 -44.40 -38.01
CA ASN A 11 -19.19 -44.40 -36.54
C ASN A 11 -17.76 -44.71 -36.04
N GLU A 12 -16.72 -44.27 -36.76
CA GLU A 12 -15.37 -44.26 -36.19
C GLU A 12 -15.15 -42.89 -35.50
N PRO A 13 -14.85 -42.84 -34.18
CA PRO A 13 -14.56 -41.59 -33.51
C PRO A 13 -13.31 -40.95 -34.14
N PRO A 14 -13.20 -39.60 -34.19
CA PRO A 14 -12.01 -38.96 -34.71
C PRO A 14 -10.80 -39.46 -33.92
N ALA A 15 -9.79 -39.98 -34.64
CA ALA A 15 -8.57 -40.46 -34.03
C ALA A 15 -7.96 -39.35 -33.17
N LEU A 16 -7.69 -39.65 -31.90
CA LEU A 16 -7.03 -38.72 -30.99
C LEU A 16 -5.68 -38.28 -31.60
N PRO A 17 -5.28 -37.01 -31.45
CA PRO A 17 -4.03 -36.53 -32.00
C PRO A 17 -2.86 -37.32 -31.40
N ASN A 18 -2.06 -37.91 -32.29
CA ASN A 18 -0.88 -38.69 -31.94
C ASN A 18 0.35 -37.78 -31.95
N ASP A 19 0.39 -36.89 -30.95
CA ASP A 19 1.42 -35.87 -30.83
C ASP A 19 2.77 -36.47 -30.41
N GLU A 20 3.84 -35.69 -30.60
CA GLU A 20 5.19 -36.07 -30.15
C GLU A 20 5.36 -35.70 -28.66
N TRP A 21 5.82 -36.65 -27.85
CA TRP A 21 5.95 -36.55 -26.40
C TRP A 21 7.37 -36.84 -25.92
N GLU A 22 7.73 -36.34 -24.73
CA GLU A 22 9.01 -36.67 -24.08
C GLU A 22 8.86 -37.91 -23.17
N LEU A 23 9.90 -38.74 -23.08
CA LEU A 23 9.91 -39.92 -22.20
C LEU A 23 9.74 -39.56 -20.71
N SER A 24 10.19 -38.38 -20.31
CA SER A 24 10.03 -37.78 -18.98
C SER A 24 8.55 -37.67 -18.58
N GLU A 25 7.72 -37.13 -19.48
CA GLU A 25 6.28 -36.93 -19.30
C GLU A 25 5.55 -38.27 -19.14
N LEU A 26 5.84 -39.24 -20.03
CA LEU A 26 5.25 -40.57 -19.95
C LEU A 26 5.59 -41.29 -18.63
N ILE A 27 6.86 -41.21 -18.18
CA ILE A 27 7.28 -41.82 -16.92
C ILE A 27 6.59 -41.17 -15.73
N GLN A 28 6.44 -39.83 -15.71
CA GLN A 28 5.74 -39.12 -14.64
C GLN A 28 4.27 -39.52 -14.55
N VAL A 29 3.56 -39.58 -15.68
CA VAL A 29 2.14 -39.99 -15.72
C VAL A 29 1.97 -41.45 -15.26
N ILE A 30 2.78 -42.38 -15.77
CA ILE A 30 2.68 -43.79 -15.36
C ILE A 30 3.02 -43.98 -13.88
N THR A 31 4.00 -43.25 -13.35
CA THR A 31 4.37 -43.33 -11.92
C THR A 31 3.23 -42.81 -11.04
N ALA A 32 2.63 -41.67 -11.37
CA ALA A 32 1.49 -41.12 -10.63
C ALA A 32 0.27 -42.06 -10.64
N GLU A 33 -0.05 -42.70 -11.77
CA GLU A 33 -1.12 -43.70 -11.87
C GLU A 33 -0.80 -44.98 -11.08
N LEU A 34 0.46 -45.43 -11.06
CA LEU A 34 0.90 -46.57 -10.26
C LEU A 34 0.81 -46.28 -8.76
N ASP A 35 1.21 -45.09 -8.32
CA ASP A 35 1.10 -44.65 -6.92
C ASP A 35 -0.37 -44.53 -6.51
N GLN A 36 -1.21 -43.91 -7.35
CA GLN A 36 -2.66 -43.83 -7.14
C GLN A 36 -3.31 -45.22 -7.04
N ALA A 37 -2.87 -46.19 -7.85
CA ALA A 37 -3.33 -47.58 -7.77
C ALA A 37 -2.86 -48.27 -6.48
N GLN A 38 -1.62 -48.05 -6.04
CA GLN A 38 -1.07 -48.60 -4.80
C GLN A 38 -1.79 -48.06 -3.56
N ASP A 39 -1.98 -46.74 -3.44
CA ASP A 39 -2.80 -46.13 -2.38
C ASP A 39 -4.21 -46.74 -2.33
N THR A 40 -4.84 -46.88 -3.50
CA THR A 40 -6.19 -47.45 -3.62
C THR A 40 -6.23 -48.90 -3.15
N LEU A 41 -5.15 -49.66 -3.36
CA LEU A 41 -4.99 -51.01 -2.80
C LEU A 41 -4.73 -50.97 -1.29
N ILE A 42 -3.96 -50.01 -0.77
CA ILE A 42 -3.72 -49.82 0.67
C ILE A 42 -5.04 -49.50 1.40
N LEU A 43 -5.87 -48.59 0.90
CA LEU A 43 -7.21 -48.32 1.42
C LEU A 43 -8.11 -49.57 1.41
N LYS A 44 -8.18 -50.26 0.27
CA LYS A 44 -8.87 -51.57 0.15
C LYS A 44 -8.33 -52.59 1.14
N SER A 45 -7.05 -52.50 1.49
CA SER A 45 -6.39 -53.44 2.38
C SER A 45 -6.85 -53.31 3.83
N GLN A 46 -7.20 -52.11 4.29
CA GLN A 46 -7.64 -51.86 5.66
C GLN A 46 -9.02 -52.49 5.93
N ASN A 47 -9.93 -52.42 4.95
CA ASN A 47 -11.30 -52.89 5.10
C ASN A 47 -11.49 -54.40 4.82
N ARG A 48 -10.63 -55.02 3.98
CA ARG A 48 -10.72 -56.47 3.69
C ARG A 48 -9.42 -57.09 3.20
N ARG A 49 -9.37 -58.43 3.16
CA ARG A 49 -8.28 -59.19 2.54
C ARG A 49 -8.16 -58.84 1.05
N LEU A 50 -7.01 -58.27 0.67
CA LEU A 50 -6.58 -58.15 -0.73
C LEU A 50 -6.30 -59.56 -1.27
N SER A 51 -6.85 -59.87 -2.44
CA SER A 51 -6.55 -61.10 -3.18
C SER A 51 -5.41 -60.94 -4.19
N MET A 52 -4.97 -59.71 -4.46
CA MET A 52 -4.00 -59.37 -5.50
C MET A 52 -3.18 -58.14 -5.09
N MET A 53 -1.92 -58.08 -5.55
CA MET A 53 -1.03 -56.90 -5.49
C MET A 53 -0.42 -56.68 -6.87
N VAL A 54 -0.08 -55.43 -7.20
CA VAL A 54 0.70 -55.13 -8.42
C VAL A 54 2.16 -55.49 -8.14
N ASN A 55 2.63 -56.61 -8.68
CA ASN A 55 4.01 -57.07 -8.47
C ASN A 55 5.02 -56.39 -9.40
N GLN A 56 4.62 -56.14 -10.66
CA GLN A 56 5.43 -55.51 -11.70
C GLN A 56 4.50 -55.05 -12.83
N LEU A 57 4.76 -53.89 -13.43
CA LEU A 57 4.15 -53.45 -14.69
C LEU A 57 5.23 -53.43 -15.78
N ASN A 58 4.98 -54.12 -16.88
CA ASN A 58 5.82 -54.05 -18.08
C ASN A 58 5.02 -53.42 -19.22
N LEU A 59 5.57 -52.39 -19.84
CA LEU A 59 4.96 -51.68 -20.95
C LEU A 59 5.91 -51.71 -22.16
N ASP A 60 5.47 -52.37 -23.23
CA ASP A 60 6.15 -52.42 -24.52
C ASP A 60 5.42 -51.47 -25.49
N LEU A 61 6.07 -50.38 -25.91
CA LEU A 61 5.54 -49.43 -26.88
C LEU A 61 6.34 -49.49 -28.18
N GLN A 62 5.65 -49.59 -29.32
CA GLN A 62 6.26 -49.29 -30.61
C GLN A 62 6.24 -47.78 -30.83
N VAL A 63 7.42 -47.21 -31.08
CA VAL A 63 7.63 -45.77 -31.18
C VAL A 63 8.54 -45.42 -32.34
N ASP A 64 8.26 -44.28 -32.97
CA ASP A 64 9.23 -43.56 -33.77
C ASP A 64 9.96 -42.55 -32.87
N VAL A 65 11.29 -42.51 -32.98
CA VAL A 65 12.15 -41.65 -32.16
C VAL A 65 12.82 -40.61 -33.06
N ARG A 66 12.76 -39.34 -32.65
CA ARG A 66 13.42 -38.22 -33.34
C ARG A 66 14.18 -37.37 -32.34
N ARG A 67 15.14 -36.59 -32.84
CA ARG A 67 15.85 -35.59 -32.04
C ARG A 67 15.40 -34.21 -32.47
N ASP A 68 14.97 -33.38 -31.54
CA ASP A 68 14.56 -32.01 -31.81
C ASP A 68 15.80 -31.09 -32.05
N PRO A 69 15.60 -29.83 -32.52
CA PRO A 69 16.71 -28.89 -32.74
C PRO A 69 17.48 -28.51 -31.47
N ASN A 70 16.87 -28.62 -30.29
CA ASN A 70 17.50 -28.33 -28.99
C ASN A 70 18.30 -29.54 -28.45
N GLY A 71 18.12 -30.71 -29.06
CA GLY A 71 18.85 -31.94 -28.76
C GLY A 71 18.10 -32.94 -27.87
N HIS A 72 16.82 -32.71 -27.58
CA HIS A 72 15.93 -33.60 -26.82
C HIS A 72 15.46 -34.77 -27.71
N LEU A 73 15.09 -35.89 -27.08
CA LEU A 73 14.52 -37.05 -27.78
C LEU A 73 12.98 -37.01 -27.68
N MET A 74 12.35 -36.85 -28.84
CA MET A 74 10.89 -36.87 -29.00
C MET A 74 10.45 -38.25 -29.48
N PHE A 75 9.35 -38.73 -28.92
CA PHE A 75 8.76 -40.03 -29.23
C PHE A 75 7.35 -39.82 -29.81
N ARG A 76 6.97 -40.62 -30.81
CA ARG A 76 5.59 -40.73 -31.27
C ARG A 76 5.18 -42.20 -31.25
N THR A 77 3.99 -42.49 -30.74
CA THR A 77 3.46 -43.86 -30.68
C THR A 77 3.07 -44.32 -32.09
N VAL A 78 3.36 -45.57 -32.44
CA VAL A 78 3.04 -46.09 -33.79
C VAL A 78 1.56 -46.45 -33.88
N ALA A 79 0.91 -46.06 -34.98
CA ALA A 79 -0.52 -46.30 -35.21
C ALA A 79 -0.82 -47.80 -35.42
N PRO A 80 -2.03 -48.30 -35.05
CA PRO A 80 -2.40 -49.70 -35.24
C PRO A 80 -2.20 -50.18 -36.67
N GLY A 81 -1.47 -51.29 -36.84
CA GLY A 81 -1.18 -51.89 -38.15
C GLY A 81 0.06 -51.36 -38.87
N GLN A 82 0.74 -50.35 -38.34
CA GLN A 82 2.09 -49.95 -38.78
C GLN A 82 3.16 -50.64 -37.91
N THR A 83 4.39 -50.72 -38.42
CA THR A 83 5.52 -51.36 -37.72
C THR A 83 6.56 -50.29 -37.37
N GLY A 84 6.78 -50.06 -36.07
CA GLY A 84 7.78 -49.10 -35.60
C GLY A 84 9.21 -49.59 -35.81
N ALA A 85 10.13 -48.66 -36.04
CA ALA A 85 11.56 -48.98 -36.09
C ALA A 85 12.15 -49.29 -34.69
N THR A 86 11.50 -48.83 -33.62
CA THR A 86 11.98 -48.97 -32.23
C THR A 86 10.87 -49.52 -31.32
N VAL A 87 11.24 -50.43 -30.42
CA VAL A 87 10.41 -50.86 -29.29
C VAL A 87 10.99 -50.29 -28.01
N LEU A 88 10.26 -49.38 -27.37
CA LEU A 88 10.58 -48.87 -26.04
C LEU A 88 9.98 -49.82 -25.00
N LYS A 89 10.83 -50.40 -24.15
CA LYS A 89 10.43 -51.32 -23.08
C LYS A 89 10.63 -50.64 -21.73
N LEU A 90 9.56 -50.42 -20.98
CA LEU A 90 9.58 -49.82 -19.66
C LEU A 90 9.11 -50.84 -18.61
N GLY A 91 9.96 -51.13 -17.64
CA GLY A 91 9.65 -52.01 -16.51
C GLY A 91 9.55 -51.21 -15.22
N PHE A 92 8.36 -51.18 -14.62
CA PHE A 92 8.11 -50.53 -13.34
C PHE A 92 7.94 -51.62 -12.28
N THR A 93 8.84 -51.63 -11.31
CA THR A 93 8.78 -52.53 -10.14
C THR A 93 8.55 -51.66 -8.91
N PRO A 94 7.50 -51.88 -8.10
CA PRO A 94 7.31 -51.16 -6.86
C PRO A 94 8.52 -51.33 -5.94
N ALA A 95 8.89 -50.28 -5.21
CA ALA A 95 9.81 -50.43 -4.09
C ALA A 95 9.10 -51.25 -3.01
N LEU A 96 9.55 -52.50 -2.79
CA LEU A 96 9.05 -53.32 -1.68
C LEU A 96 9.59 -52.75 -0.36
N ASP A 97 8.85 -51.81 0.24
CA ASP A 97 8.91 -51.66 1.69
C ASP A 97 8.30 -52.92 2.31
N THR A 98 9.19 -53.81 2.76
CA THR A 98 8.88 -55.09 3.38
C THR A 98 8.23 -54.91 4.76
N GLN A 99 6.99 -54.43 4.80
CA GLN A 99 6.12 -54.50 5.98
C GLN A 99 4.61 -54.30 5.73
N VAL A 100 4.06 -54.85 4.63
CA VAL A 100 2.66 -55.33 4.67
C VAL A 100 2.63 -56.70 5.37
N GLN A 101 3.08 -56.73 6.64
CA GLN A 101 2.84 -57.90 7.48
C GLN A 101 1.35 -58.06 7.74
N GLU A 102 0.91 -59.31 7.80
CA GLU A 102 -0.49 -59.71 7.87
C GLU A 102 -1.14 -59.44 9.24
N THR A 103 -1.19 -58.18 9.67
CA THR A 103 -2.03 -57.75 10.81
C THR A 103 -3.30 -57.06 10.31
N ARG A 104 -4.02 -57.73 9.41
CA ARG A 104 -5.46 -57.52 9.39
C ARG A 104 -6.02 -58.14 10.64
N LYS A 105 -6.74 -57.33 11.41
CA LYS A 105 -7.68 -57.79 12.42
C LYS A 105 -8.45 -58.99 11.86
N SER A 106 -8.49 -60.10 12.59
CA SER A 106 -9.37 -61.21 12.23
C SER A 106 -10.77 -60.63 12.05
N VAL A 107 -11.39 -60.93 10.91
CA VAL A 107 -12.83 -60.70 10.77
C VAL A 107 -13.46 -61.83 11.56
N ASP A 108 -13.57 -61.60 12.87
CA ASP A 108 -14.43 -62.39 13.74
C ASP A 108 -15.86 -62.11 13.23
N LEU A 109 -16.35 -63.00 12.34
CA LEU A 109 -17.66 -62.94 11.69
C LEU A 109 -18.80 -63.26 12.67
N GLU A 110 -18.62 -62.93 13.95
CA GLU A 110 -19.54 -63.23 15.03
C GLU A 110 -20.07 -61.89 15.60
N THR A 111 -21.30 -61.57 15.22
CA THR A 111 -22.15 -60.51 15.79
C THR A 111 -21.72 -59.04 15.56
N GLY A 112 -21.78 -58.59 14.29
CA GLY A 112 -21.72 -57.17 13.93
C GLY A 112 -22.82 -56.76 12.94
N ASP A 113 -23.59 -55.74 13.28
CA ASP A 113 -24.71 -55.22 12.46
C ASP A 113 -24.19 -54.30 11.33
N TYR A 114 -23.85 -54.90 10.18
CA TYR A 114 -23.30 -54.19 9.03
C TYR A 114 -24.39 -53.43 8.26
N ARG A 115 -24.55 -52.13 8.58
CA ARG A 115 -25.42 -51.23 7.81
C ARG A 115 -24.94 -51.13 6.36
N ARG A 116 -25.87 -51.25 5.43
CA ARG A 116 -25.61 -51.29 3.99
C ARG A 116 -25.42 -49.88 3.45
N LEU A 117 -24.66 -49.74 2.36
CA LEU A 117 -24.50 -48.42 1.72
C LEU A 117 -25.84 -47.86 1.23
N GLU A 118 -26.76 -48.74 0.84
CA GLU A 118 -28.13 -48.42 0.44
C GLU A 118 -28.97 -47.80 1.58
N ASP A 119 -28.55 -47.91 2.85
CA ASP A 119 -29.22 -47.33 4.02
C ASP A 119 -28.79 -45.86 4.27
N LEU A 120 -27.84 -45.33 3.50
CA LEU A 120 -27.37 -43.95 3.62
C LEU A 120 -28.39 -42.94 3.05
N PRO A 121 -28.62 -41.80 3.70
CA PRO A 121 -29.64 -40.84 3.27
C PRO A 121 -29.34 -40.29 1.87
N GLU A 122 -30.35 -40.34 1.01
CA GLU A 122 -30.36 -39.80 -0.36
C GLU A 122 -29.24 -40.31 -1.29
N ILE A 123 -28.60 -41.44 -0.96
CA ILE A 123 -27.52 -41.99 -1.78
C ILE A 123 -28.03 -42.52 -3.12
N GLN A 124 -27.27 -42.26 -4.19
CA GLN A 124 -27.60 -42.71 -5.54
C GLN A 124 -26.78 -43.95 -5.93
N SER A 125 -27.33 -44.81 -6.79
CA SER A 125 -26.63 -46.02 -7.28
C SER A 125 -25.24 -45.73 -7.85
N VAL A 126 -25.05 -44.59 -8.53
CA VAL A 126 -23.74 -44.15 -9.04
C VAL A 126 -22.74 -43.81 -7.93
N GLU A 127 -23.21 -43.24 -6.81
CA GLU A 127 -22.37 -42.94 -5.65
C GLU A 127 -21.98 -44.23 -4.91
N ILE A 128 -22.90 -45.21 -4.82
CA ILE A 128 -22.59 -46.54 -4.30
C ILE A 128 -21.49 -47.22 -5.14
N GLN A 129 -21.51 -47.09 -6.46
CA GLN A 129 -20.43 -47.62 -7.30
C GLN A 129 -19.10 -46.87 -7.07
N LYS A 130 -19.13 -45.54 -6.94
CA LYS A 130 -17.94 -44.71 -6.60
C LYS A 130 -17.32 -45.06 -5.24
N LEU A 131 -18.12 -45.47 -4.26
CA LEU A 131 -17.61 -46.00 -2.99
C LEU A 131 -17.01 -47.41 -3.16
N LYS A 132 -17.69 -48.29 -3.92
CA LYS A 132 -17.22 -49.65 -4.18
C LYS A 132 -15.92 -49.69 -5.00
N THR A 133 -15.66 -48.72 -5.89
CA THR A 133 -14.39 -48.63 -6.63
C THR A 133 -13.19 -48.30 -5.74
N VAL A 134 -13.37 -47.52 -4.66
CA VAL A 134 -12.33 -47.22 -3.66
C VAL A 134 -12.26 -48.24 -2.49
N GLY A 135 -13.10 -49.28 -2.51
CA GLY A 135 -13.05 -50.36 -1.49
C GLY A 135 -13.96 -50.17 -0.28
N ILE A 136 -14.92 -49.25 -0.36
CA ILE A 136 -15.96 -49.06 0.66
C ILE A 136 -17.19 -49.87 0.23
N HIS A 137 -17.59 -50.86 1.03
CA HIS A 137 -18.68 -51.79 0.70
C HIS A 137 -19.86 -51.74 1.69
N SER A 138 -19.64 -51.20 2.89
CA SER A 138 -20.61 -50.99 3.96
C SER A 138 -20.48 -49.59 4.58
N VAL A 139 -21.46 -49.19 5.41
CA VAL A 139 -21.35 -47.94 6.19
C VAL A 139 -20.20 -48.01 7.18
N ASN A 140 -19.91 -49.19 7.75
CA ASN A 140 -18.77 -49.38 8.65
C ASN A 140 -17.43 -49.21 7.93
N ASP A 141 -17.30 -49.64 6.67
CA ASP A 141 -16.10 -49.36 5.85
C ASP A 141 -15.94 -47.85 5.60
N LEU A 142 -17.05 -47.14 5.34
CA LEU A 142 -17.04 -45.68 5.20
C LEU A 142 -16.64 -45.01 6.53
N GLU A 143 -17.12 -45.55 7.66
CA GLU A 143 -16.80 -45.06 9.01
C GLU A 143 -15.30 -45.19 9.34
N VAL A 144 -14.67 -46.32 8.98
CA VAL A 144 -13.23 -46.56 9.14
C VAL A 144 -12.42 -45.74 8.15
N ALA A 145 -12.77 -45.77 6.86
CA ALA A 145 -12.02 -45.13 5.79
C ALA A 145 -12.06 -43.60 5.80
N THR A 146 -12.82 -42.96 6.70
CA THR A 146 -12.90 -41.48 6.79
C THR A 146 -12.81 -40.96 8.24
N GLN A 147 -12.09 -41.67 9.13
CA GLN A 147 -11.91 -41.29 10.54
C GLN A 147 -11.18 -39.96 10.76
N THR A 148 -10.24 -39.60 9.88
CA THR A 148 -9.47 -38.36 9.96
C THR A 148 -9.76 -37.45 8.77
N PRO A 149 -9.52 -36.13 8.88
CA PRO A 149 -9.67 -35.21 7.74
C PRO A 149 -8.85 -35.63 6.52
N ALA A 150 -7.63 -36.13 6.71
CA ALA A 150 -6.77 -36.60 5.61
C ALA A 150 -7.40 -37.79 4.87
N MET A 151 -7.88 -38.80 5.60
CA MET A 151 -8.56 -39.97 5.02
C MET A 151 -9.88 -39.57 4.33
N LEU A 152 -10.62 -38.61 4.89
CA LEU A 152 -11.83 -38.06 4.28
C LEU A 152 -11.53 -37.36 2.94
N THR A 153 -10.47 -36.55 2.88
CA THR A 153 -9.99 -35.93 1.63
C THR A 153 -9.50 -36.97 0.63
N GLU A 154 -8.79 -38.00 1.08
CA GLU A 154 -8.30 -39.10 0.23
C GLU A 154 -9.45 -39.88 -0.42
N ILE A 155 -10.46 -40.28 0.36
CA ILE A 155 -11.67 -40.93 -0.17
C ILE A 155 -12.44 -39.98 -1.09
N SER A 156 -12.56 -38.69 -0.76
CA SER A 156 -13.21 -37.70 -1.62
C SER A 156 -12.53 -37.61 -3.00
N SER A 157 -11.20 -37.51 -3.00
CA SER A 157 -10.37 -37.47 -4.21
C SER A 157 -10.50 -38.74 -5.04
N LYS A 158 -10.20 -39.92 -4.46
CA LYS A 158 -10.13 -41.19 -5.19
C LYS A 158 -11.51 -41.71 -5.65
N SER A 159 -12.60 -41.33 -4.98
CA SER A 159 -13.97 -41.71 -5.40
C SER A 159 -14.64 -40.69 -6.33
N GLY A 160 -14.10 -39.47 -6.44
CA GLY A 160 -14.76 -38.36 -7.11
C GLY A 160 -16.13 -38.03 -6.50
N LEU A 161 -16.27 -38.19 -5.18
CA LEU A 161 -17.43 -37.76 -4.39
C LEU A 161 -17.03 -36.53 -3.58
N GLY A 162 -17.81 -35.45 -3.68
CA GLY A 162 -17.52 -34.22 -2.95
C GLY A 162 -17.55 -34.45 -1.43
N GLU A 163 -16.58 -33.87 -0.72
CA GLU A 163 -16.40 -34.02 0.73
C GLU A 163 -17.70 -33.79 1.53
N THR A 164 -18.53 -32.83 1.09
CA THR A 164 -19.86 -32.55 1.65
C THR A 164 -20.79 -33.77 1.68
N ARG A 165 -20.81 -34.62 0.64
CA ARG A 165 -21.64 -35.84 0.62
C ARG A 165 -21.13 -36.88 1.61
N LEU A 166 -19.81 -37.08 1.65
CA LEU A 166 -19.18 -37.99 2.61
C LEU A 166 -19.45 -37.53 4.06
N ARG A 167 -19.37 -36.22 4.34
CA ARG A 167 -19.68 -35.63 5.65
C ARG A 167 -21.14 -35.80 6.05
N LEU A 168 -22.09 -35.61 5.13
CA LEU A 168 -23.52 -35.86 5.36
C LEU A 168 -23.75 -37.31 5.82
N TRP A 169 -23.26 -38.29 5.06
CA TRP A 169 -23.41 -39.72 5.40
C TRP A 169 -22.67 -40.12 6.69
N ARG A 170 -21.52 -39.51 6.95
CA ARG A 170 -20.74 -39.72 8.18
C ARG A 170 -21.29 -38.98 9.41
N ASN A 171 -22.34 -38.18 9.25
CA ASN A 171 -22.85 -37.26 10.26
C ASN A 171 -21.77 -36.33 10.86
N LEU A 172 -20.80 -35.93 10.03
CA LEU A 172 -19.72 -35.01 10.42
C LEU A 172 -20.18 -33.54 10.31
N PRO A 173 -19.57 -32.61 11.06
CA PRO A 173 -19.76 -31.18 10.87
C PRO A 173 -19.43 -30.78 9.43
N LEU A 174 -20.24 -29.92 8.83
CA LEU A 174 -20.01 -29.34 7.51
C LEU A 174 -20.59 -27.93 7.38
N ILE A 175 -19.98 -27.09 6.55
CA ILE A 175 -20.53 -25.81 6.10
C ILE A 175 -20.97 -25.99 4.64
N THR A 176 -22.23 -25.70 4.32
CA THR A 176 -22.73 -25.69 2.94
C THR A 176 -22.59 -24.32 2.29
N GLN A 177 -22.74 -23.24 3.06
CA GLN A 177 -22.69 -21.88 2.51
C GLN A 177 -22.29 -20.83 3.55
N ILE A 178 -21.65 -19.76 3.09
CA ILE A 178 -21.35 -18.56 3.88
C ILE A 178 -22.13 -17.38 3.27
N LYS A 179 -22.78 -16.57 4.10
CA LYS A 179 -23.60 -15.42 3.66
C LYS A 179 -23.32 -14.18 4.54
N PRO A 180 -22.88 -13.05 3.97
CA PRO A 180 -22.34 -12.90 2.60
C PRO A 180 -20.98 -13.62 2.45
N GLU A 181 -20.54 -13.88 1.22
CA GLU A 181 -19.23 -14.49 0.92
C GLU A 181 -18.05 -13.50 1.05
N SER A 182 -18.33 -12.21 1.17
CA SER A 182 -17.38 -11.16 1.53
C SER A 182 -18.04 -10.08 2.40
N GLY A 183 -17.26 -9.28 3.11
CA GLY A 183 -17.78 -8.15 3.88
C GLY A 183 -16.75 -7.44 4.75
N ALA A 184 -17.15 -6.38 5.43
CA ALA A 184 -16.24 -5.57 6.26
C ALA A 184 -15.84 -6.29 7.57
N PRO A 185 -14.61 -6.11 8.08
CA PRO A 185 -14.20 -6.58 9.41
C PRO A 185 -15.14 -6.11 10.53
N GLY A 186 -15.61 -7.06 11.35
CA GLY A 186 -16.65 -6.80 12.37
C GLY A 186 -18.10 -6.93 11.88
N SER A 187 -18.34 -7.26 10.61
CA SER A 187 -19.70 -7.54 10.10
C SER A 187 -20.25 -8.89 10.58
N THR A 188 -21.58 -9.03 10.51
CA THR A 188 -22.28 -10.28 10.79
C THR A 188 -22.25 -11.20 9.57
N VAL A 189 -21.80 -12.45 9.77
CA VAL A 189 -21.75 -13.51 8.76
C VAL A 189 -22.59 -14.69 9.23
N ILE A 190 -23.33 -15.31 8.32
CA ILE A 190 -24.14 -16.51 8.55
C ILE A 190 -23.45 -17.70 7.88
N LEU A 191 -23.21 -18.77 8.64
CA LEU A 191 -22.73 -20.06 8.16
C LEU A 191 -23.92 -21.03 8.17
N ASP A 192 -24.39 -21.42 6.99
CA ASP A 192 -25.35 -22.52 6.84
C ASP A 192 -24.59 -23.85 6.73
N GLY A 193 -25.11 -24.92 7.30
CA GLY A 193 -24.45 -26.22 7.33
C GLY A 193 -25.22 -27.30 8.08
N ALA A 194 -24.49 -28.25 8.65
CA ALA A 194 -25.05 -29.32 9.46
C ALA A 194 -24.04 -29.82 10.51
N ASN A 195 -24.58 -30.44 11.57
CA ASN A 195 -23.82 -31.12 12.61
C ASN A 195 -22.84 -30.22 13.36
N PHE A 196 -23.23 -28.97 13.61
CA PHE A 196 -22.48 -28.04 14.47
C PHE A 196 -22.56 -28.39 15.96
N GLY A 197 -23.40 -29.35 16.34
CA GLY A 197 -23.52 -29.86 17.72
C GLY A 197 -24.74 -29.32 18.47
N ALA A 198 -24.89 -29.77 19.71
CA ALA A 198 -25.93 -29.32 20.62
C ALA A 198 -25.64 -27.90 21.17
N PRO A 199 -26.66 -27.17 21.67
CA PRO A 199 -26.46 -25.86 22.29
C PRO A 199 -25.56 -25.84 23.53
N THR A 200 -25.15 -27.00 24.04
CA THR A 200 -24.18 -27.19 25.14
C THR A 200 -22.74 -27.40 24.68
N ASP A 201 -22.50 -27.76 23.42
CA ASP A 201 -21.19 -28.23 22.96
C ASP A 201 -20.22 -27.06 22.77
N THR A 202 -18.91 -27.29 22.88
CA THR A 202 -17.91 -26.29 22.51
C THR A 202 -17.82 -26.20 20.99
N VAL A 203 -18.07 -25.00 20.46
CA VAL A 203 -18.00 -24.67 19.02
C VAL A 203 -17.21 -23.39 18.86
N GLU A 204 -16.23 -23.40 17.96
CA GLU A 204 -15.40 -22.27 17.63
C GLU A 204 -15.42 -22.05 16.12
N VAL A 205 -15.45 -20.79 15.68
CA VAL A 205 -15.43 -20.43 14.25
C VAL A 205 -14.18 -19.63 13.97
N TYR A 206 -13.42 -20.01 12.95
CA TYR A 206 -12.18 -19.36 12.57
C TYR A 206 -12.25 -18.84 11.15
N PHE A 207 -11.81 -17.60 10.94
CA PHE A 207 -11.56 -16.98 9.64
C PHE A 207 -10.06 -16.70 9.57
N GLN A 208 -9.31 -17.34 8.67
CA GLN A 208 -7.85 -17.20 8.58
C GLN A 208 -7.15 -17.41 9.94
N ASP A 209 -7.50 -18.48 10.66
CA ASP A 209 -7.04 -18.80 12.01
C ASP A 209 -7.40 -17.79 13.12
N LYS A 210 -8.22 -16.77 12.83
CA LYS A 210 -8.70 -15.78 13.82
C LYS A 210 -10.09 -16.17 14.33
N LEU A 211 -10.24 -16.26 15.65
CA LEU A 211 -11.47 -16.68 16.31
C LEU A 211 -12.58 -15.62 16.16
N ALA A 212 -13.67 -15.99 15.50
CA ALA A 212 -14.88 -15.19 15.36
C ALA A 212 -15.80 -15.32 16.57
N ARG A 213 -16.58 -14.27 16.85
CA ARG A 213 -17.52 -14.26 17.99
C ARG A 213 -18.87 -14.81 17.55
N ILE A 214 -19.24 -15.98 18.06
CA ILE A 214 -20.59 -16.53 17.84
C ILE A 214 -21.63 -15.64 18.53
N ARG A 215 -22.66 -15.25 17.79
CA ARG A 215 -23.80 -14.43 18.23
C ARG A 215 -25.07 -15.28 18.45
N ASP A 216 -25.32 -16.23 17.55
CA ASP A 216 -26.40 -17.21 17.65
C ASP A 216 -25.96 -18.55 17.03
N ARG A 217 -26.57 -19.66 17.47
CA ARG A 217 -26.25 -21.00 16.96
C ARG A 217 -27.41 -22.00 17.02
N THR A 218 -27.50 -22.82 15.98
CA THR A 218 -28.27 -24.06 15.92
C THR A 218 -27.36 -25.18 15.38
N ASN A 219 -27.86 -26.42 15.32
CA ASN A 219 -27.11 -27.53 14.73
C ASN A 219 -26.81 -27.37 13.22
N SER A 220 -27.50 -26.45 12.52
CA SER A 220 -27.39 -26.23 11.07
C SER A 220 -27.11 -24.78 10.65
N ARG A 221 -27.00 -23.85 11.61
CA ARG A 221 -26.67 -22.44 11.34
C ARG A 221 -25.85 -21.83 12.46
N LEU A 222 -24.82 -21.07 12.11
CA LEU A 222 -24.11 -20.17 13.03
C LEU A 222 -24.25 -18.73 12.52
N THR A 223 -24.58 -17.81 13.41
CA THR A 223 -24.47 -16.37 13.15
C THR A 223 -23.28 -15.86 13.94
N VAL A 224 -22.28 -15.31 13.25
CA VAL A 224 -21.01 -14.90 13.84
C VAL A 224 -20.68 -13.45 13.49
N GLU A 225 -19.99 -12.77 14.39
CA GLU A 225 -19.33 -11.49 14.13
C GLU A 225 -17.88 -11.80 13.72
N MET A 226 -17.51 -11.33 12.53
CA MET A 226 -16.20 -11.52 11.94
C MET A 226 -15.10 -10.79 12.75
N PRO A 227 -13.89 -11.36 12.93
CA PRO A 227 -12.80 -10.68 13.62
C PRO A 227 -12.32 -9.44 12.86
N ARG A 228 -12.09 -8.33 13.57
CA ARG A 228 -11.73 -7.02 13.00
C ARG A 228 -10.37 -6.94 12.30
N ASN A 229 -9.52 -7.95 12.47
CA ASN A 229 -8.14 -7.97 11.96
C ASN A 229 -7.93 -9.03 10.86
N VAL A 230 -8.98 -9.63 10.31
CA VAL A 230 -8.91 -10.49 9.11
C VAL A 230 -8.80 -9.60 7.87
N ILE A 231 -7.93 -9.96 6.92
CA ILE A 231 -7.60 -9.16 5.73
C ILE A 231 -7.62 -10.04 4.48
N GLY A 232 -8.05 -9.50 3.34
CA GLY A 232 -8.10 -10.24 2.07
C GLY A 232 -8.94 -11.53 2.09
N GLY A 233 -8.68 -12.44 1.16
CA GLY A 233 -9.38 -13.72 1.02
C GLY A 233 -8.72 -14.85 1.82
N GLY A 234 -9.51 -15.73 2.43
CA GLY A 234 -8.98 -16.91 3.10
C GLY A 234 -10.03 -17.90 3.60
N LEU A 235 -9.57 -18.90 4.35
CA LEU A 235 -10.37 -20.08 4.71
C LEU A 235 -11.18 -19.87 5.99
N VAL A 236 -12.40 -20.40 5.98
CA VAL A 236 -13.30 -20.46 7.13
C VAL A 236 -13.49 -21.91 7.56
N VAL A 237 -13.41 -22.16 8.87
CA VAL A 237 -13.60 -23.48 9.47
C VAL A 237 -14.34 -23.36 10.79
N VAL A 238 -15.30 -24.25 11.03
CA VAL A 238 -15.87 -24.47 12.35
C VAL A 238 -15.17 -25.66 12.99
N LYS A 239 -14.67 -25.48 14.22
CA LYS A 239 -14.23 -26.57 15.09
C LYS A 239 -15.36 -26.90 16.07
N THR A 240 -15.72 -28.18 16.15
CA THR A 240 -16.50 -28.75 17.24
C THR A 240 -15.56 -29.55 18.14
N ALA A 241 -16.03 -30.03 19.30
CA ALA A 241 -15.20 -30.68 20.32
C ALA A 241 -14.19 -31.73 19.79
N ASN A 242 -14.58 -32.55 18.80
CA ASN A 242 -13.75 -33.63 18.25
C ASN A 242 -13.52 -33.57 16.73
N GLN A 243 -14.10 -32.59 16.02
CA GLN A 243 -14.14 -32.58 14.55
C GLN A 243 -14.07 -31.16 13.97
N LYS A 244 -13.62 -31.05 12.73
CA LYS A 244 -13.64 -29.79 11.94
C LYS A 244 -14.55 -29.95 10.75
N THR A 245 -15.17 -28.86 10.30
CA THR A 245 -15.90 -28.82 9.02
C THR A 245 -14.97 -28.96 7.82
N ASN A 246 -15.56 -29.08 6.63
CA ASN A 246 -14.89 -28.69 5.39
C ASN A 246 -14.53 -27.20 5.44
N LEU A 247 -13.64 -26.79 4.54
CA LEU A 247 -13.18 -25.42 4.39
C LEU A 247 -13.98 -24.73 3.29
N LEU A 248 -14.41 -23.49 3.53
CA LEU A 248 -14.96 -22.60 2.50
C LEU A 248 -14.16 -21.31 2.46
N LEU A 249 -14.12 -20.65 1.31
CA LEU A 249 -13.44 -19.36 1.15
C LEU A 249 -14.37 -18.21 1.57
N TRP A 250 -13.78 -17.17 2.16
CA TRP A 250 -14.46 -15.92 2.48
C TRP A 250 -13.49 -14.75 2.37
N ARG A 251 -13.96 -13.55 2.00
CA ARG A 251 -13.09 -12.37 1.78
C ARG A 251 -13.43 -11.17 2.66
N ALA A 252 -12.44 -10.67 3.39
CA ALA A 252 -12.52 -9.37 4.04
C ALA A 252 -12.48 -8.27 2.97
N ASP A 253 -13.55 -7.50 2.91
CA ASP A 253 -13.66 -6.29 2.12
C ASP A 253 -13.14 -5.12 2.98
N ILE A 254 -11.99 -4.59 2.60
CA ILE A 254 -11.17 -3.64 3.35
C ILE A 254 -10.95 -2.36 2.55
N VAL A 255 -11.14 -1.22 3.21
CA VAL A 255 -10.62 0.10 2.78
C VAL A 255 -9.38 0.40 3.62
N ASP A 256 -8.38 1.04 3.03
CA ASP A 256 -7.13 1.43 3.69
C ASP A 256 -6.74 2.81 3.14
N LEU A 257 -7.07 3.89 3.86
CA LEU A 257 -6.90 5.26 3.36
C LEU A 257 -5.52 5.82 3.71
N ASN A 258 -4.51 5.48 2.92
CA ASN A 258 -3.14 5.92 3.15
C ASN A 258 -2.87 7.35 2.61
N VAL A 259 -2.50 8.28 3.49
CA VAL A 259 -1.96 9.60 3.16
C VAL A 259 -0.43 9.49 3.08
N GLN A 260 0.08 9.38 1.87
CA GLN A 260 1.50 9.10 1.61
C GLN A 260 2.39 10.34 1.85
N ASP A 261 1.89 11.54 1.51
CA ASP A 261 2.61 12.80 1.70
C ASP A 261 1.65 14.01 1.68
N VAL A 262 2.14 15.14 2.20
CA VAL A 262 1.63 16.49 1.95
C VAL A 262 2.74 17.30 1.26
N VAL A 263 2.59 17.49 -0.05
CA VAL A 263 3.55 18.20 -0.91
C VAL A 263 3.30 19.71 -0.85
N LEU A 264 4.38 20.49 -0.98
CA LEU A 264 4.32 21.95 -1.14
C LEU A 264 4.31 22.30 -2.63
N ASP A 265 3.20 22.87 -3.11
CA ASP A 265 3.00 23.27 -4.52
C ASP A 265 3.41 24.73 -4.79
N SER A 266 3.94 25.45 -3.79
CA SER A 266 4.37 26.84 -3.89
C SER A 266 5.91 27.01 -3.96
N PRO A 267 6.43 28.06 -4.61
CA PRO A 267 7.86 28.34 -4.67
C PRO A 267 8.50 28.49 -3.28
N THR A 268 9.75 28.05 -3.14
CA THR A 268 10.55 28.21 -1.92
C THR A 268 11.68 29.22 -2.13
N PRO A 269 12.16 29.92 -1.07
CA PRO A 269 11.67 29.87 0.32
C PRO A 269 10.29 30.52 0.48
N LEU A 270 9.47 29.99 1.39
CA LEU A 270 8.18 30.58 1.73
C LEU A 270 8.37 31.90 2.47
N VAL A 271 7.57 32.93 2.14
CA VAL A 271 7.69 34.28 2.70
C VAL A 271 6.35 34.76 3.25
N ALA A 272 6.36 35.39 4.41
CA ALA A 272 5.16 35.93 5.04
C ALA A 272 4.48 36.98 4.15
N GLY A 273 3.15 36.92 4.07
CA GLY A 273 2.32 37.73 3.19
C GLY A 273 2.04 37.13 1.81
N GLN A 274 2.63 35.99 1.46
CA GLN A 274 2.31 35.23 0.24
C GLN A 274 1.25 34.16 0.50
N GLU A 275 0.48 33.81 -0.54
CA GLU A 275 -0.36 32.61 -0.54
C GLU A 275 0.50 31.37 -0.79
N VAL A 276 0.25 30.34 0.01
CA VAL A 276 0.97 29.06 -0.01
C VAL A 276 -0.04 27.94 -0.23
N THR A 277 0.24 27.07 -1.19
CA THR A 277 -0.61 25.93 -1.57
C THR A 277 0.07 24.61 -1.23
N PHE A 278 -0.66 23.73 -0.57
CA PHE A 278 -0.27 22.36 -0.25
C PHE A 278 -1.17 21.36 -1.00
N ARG A 279 -0.62 20.19 -1.31
CA ARG A 279 -1.30 19.08 -1.96
C ARG A 279 -1.14 17.79 -1.17
N ALA A 280 -2.23 17.15 -0.78
CA ALA A 280 -2.19 15.82 -0.17
C ALA A 280 -2.07 14.72 -1.24
N ILE A 281 -1.29 13.68 -0.95
CA ILE A 281 -1.18 12.45 -1.75
C ILE A 281 -1.94 11.35 -1.01
N LEU A 282 -3.22 11.19 -1.31
CA LEU A 282 -4.12 10.21 -0.71
C LEU A 282 -4.37 9.03 -1.66
N SER A 283 -4.33 7.80 -1.16
CA SER A 283 -4.69 6.58 -1.91
C SER A 283 -5.51 5.62 -1.08
N ASN A 284 -6.47 4.94 -1.70
CA ASN A 284 -7.12 3.77 -1.09
C ASN A 284 -6.32 2.51 -1.46
N GLN A 285 -5.58 1.95 -0.49
CA GLN A 285 -4.79 0.72 -0.63
C GLN A 285 -5.59 -0.55 -0.30
N GLY A 286 -6.89 -0.40 -0.03
CA GLY A 286 -7.84 -1.48 0.22
C GLY A 286 -8.28 -2.21 -1.05
N ASN A 287 -9.01 -3.32 -0.86
CA ASN A 287 -9.53 -4.17 -1.94
C ASN A 287 -10.98 -3.86 -2.34
N VAL A 288 -11.63 -2.89 -1.69
CA VAL A 288 -12.92 -2.34 -2.08
C VAL A 288 -12.90 -0.81 -2.11
N ASP A 289 -13.86 -0.24 -2.84
CA ASP A 289 -14.01 1.20 -3.00
C ASP A 289 -14.47 1.85 -1.69
N ALA A 290 -13.83 2.96 -1.32
CA ALA A 290 -14.31 3.83 -0.26
C ALA A 290 -15.50 4.64 -0.77
N ALA A 291 -16.58 4.71 0.03
CA ALA A 291 -17.66 5.68 -0.20
C ALA A 291 -17.14 7.12 -0.11
N GLY A 292 -17.98 8.13 -0.38
CA GLY A 292 -17.61 9.51 -0.06
C GLY A 292 -17.36 9.69 1.44
N PHE A 293 -16.30 10.41 1.79
CA PHE A 293 -15.87 10.68 3.17
C PHE A 293 -15.38 12.13 3.28
N ASP A 294 -15.25 12.66 4.49
CA ASP A 294 -14.65 13.98 4.68
C ASP A 294 -13.13 13.91 4.83
N VAL A 295 -12.42 14.97 4.47
CA VAL A 295 -10.99 15.18 4.72
C VAL A 295 -10.78 16.48 5.47
N SER A 296 -9.84 16.50 6.42
CA SER A 296 -9.50 17.71 7.17
C SER A 296 -8.08 18.18 6.87
N TRP A 297 -7.95 19.48 6.66
CA TRP A 297 -6.70 20.22 6.68
C TRP A 297 -6.61 21.01 7.98
N GLU A 298 -5.48 20.92 8.68
CA GLU A 298 -5.20 21.71 9.88
C GLU A 298 -3.83 22.39 9.78
N VAL A 299 -3.78 23.68 10.09
CA VAL A 299 -2.56 24.47 10.26
C VAL A 299 -2.40 24.80 11.74
N SER A 300 -1.24 24.45 12.31
CA SER A 300 -0.82 24.82 13.66
C SER A 300 0.46 25.66 13.64
N GLN A 301 0.58 26.64 14.54
CA GLN A 301 1.84 27.34 14.80
C GLN A 301 2.64 26.58 15.84
N VAL A 302 3.92 26.30 15.58
CA VAL A 302 4.81 25.66 16.55
C VAL A 302 5.33 26.73 17.50
N GLY A 303 4.96 26.63 18.79
CA GLY A 303 5.33 27.60 19.81
C GLY A 303 6.84 27.57 20.13
N ILE A 304 7.47 28.74 20.14
CA ILE A 304 8.88 28.86 20.54
C ILE A 304 8.98 28.68 22.06
N ARG A 305 9.74 27.67 22.54
CA ARG A 305 10.16 27.62 23.94
C ARG A 305 10.95 28.89 24.25
N ARG A 306 10.35 29.81 25.02
CA ARG A 306 11.08 30.94 25.60
C ARG A 306 12.08 30.39 26.61
N VAL A 307 13.36 30.31 26.23
CA VAL A 307 14.45 30.14 27.19
C VAL A 307 14.33 31.29 28.20
N PRO A 308 14.25 31.02 29.52
CA PRO A 308 14.19 32.09 30.51
C PRO A 308 15.39 33.04 30.34
N PRO A 309 15.23 34.36 30.55
CA PRO A 309 16.36 35.27 30.48
C PRO A 309 17.44 34.79 31.46
N LEU A 310 18.65 34.56 30.93
CA LEU A 310 19.82 34.28 31.75
C LEU A 310 20.04 35.46 32.69
N ASN A 311 20.39 35.17 33.94
CA ASN A 311 20.87 36.22 34.83
C ASN A 311 22.22 36.76 34.34
N SER A 312 22.69 37.85 34.94
CA SER A 312 23.98 38.50 34.60
C SER A 312 25.22 37.62 34.85
N ALA A 313 25.06 36.38 35.33
CA ALA A 313 26.10 35.37 35.48
C ALA A 313 25.92 34.17 34.52
N GLY A 314 25.04 34.26 33.52
CA GLY A 314 24.87 33.22 32.48
C GLY A 314 24.15 31.95 32.94
N SER A 315 23.47 31.98 34.09
CA SER A 315 22.72 30.82 34.63
C SER A 315 21.20 31.00 34.48
N MET A 316 20.50 29.89 34.24
CA MET A 316 19.04 29.88 34.09
C MET A 316 18.33 30.17 35.42
N MET A 317 17.32 31.03 35.38
CA MET A 317 16.37 31.22 36.49
C MET A 317 15.41 30.03 36.57
N LEU A 318 15.78 28.97 37.30
CA LEU A 318 14.85 27.89 37.65
C LEU A 318 13.89 28.39 38.74
N ARG A 319 12.59 28.54 38.42
CA ARG A 319 11.53 28.40 39.44
C ARG A 319 11.12 26.94 39.43
N ALA A 320 11.19 26.30 40.59
CA ALA A 320 10.95 24.87 40.72
C ALA A 320 9.50 24.49 40.36
N VAL A 321 9.37 23.46 39.53
CA VAL A 321 8.24 22.53 39.55
C VAL A 321 8.86 21.15 39.77
N VAL A 322 8.35 20.44 40.77
CA VAL A 322 8.71 19.06 41.09
C VAL A 322 7.55 18.20 40.63
N ASP A 323 7.78 17.31 39.67
CA ASP A 323 7.39 15.89 39.78
C ASP A 323 8.13 15.04 38.72
N ASP A 324 8.12 13.73 38.90
CA ASP A 324 8.91 12.73 38.16
C ASP A 324 8.32 12.28 36.81
N SER A 325 9.18 11.60 36.04
CA SER A 325 8.92 10.70 34.89
C SER A 325 8.60 11.29 33.50
N ASP A 326 9.28 10.70 32.50
CA ASP A 326 9.04 10.72 31.04
C ASP A 326 8.28 11.90 30.43
N ASP A 327 9.00 12.98 30.10
CA ASP A 327 8.43 14.07 29.32
C ASP A 327 9.38 14.66 28.28
N ILE A 328 9.36 14.07 27.07
CA ILE A 328 9.67 14.81 25.84
C ILE A 328 8.50 15.77 25.62
N GLN A 329 8.50 16.86 26.40
CA GLN A 329 7.49 17.92 26.37
C GLN A 329 7.26 18.37 24.92
N ALA A 330 6.14 17.96 24.36
CA ALA A 330 5.75 18.30 23.00
C ALA A 330 5.81 19.82 22.81
N THR A 331 6.45 20.27 21.74
CA THR A 331 6.56 21.69 21.42
C THR A 331 5.13 22.25 21.30
N PRO A 332 4.72 23.26 22.10
CA PRO A 332 3.31 23.63 22.21
C PRO A 332 2.80 24.17 20.88
N THR A 333 2.01 23.35 20.17
CA THR A 333 1.35 23.71 18.91
C THR A 333 0.01 24.39 19.20
N GLN A 334 -0.21 25.54 18.58
CA GLN A 334 -1.51 26.22 18.61
C GLN A 334 -2.19 26.07 17.24
N SER A 335 -3.35 25.41 17.21
CA SER A 335 -4.18 25.36 16.00
C SER A 335 -4.62 26.77 15.59
N ILE A 336 -4.39 27.09 14.32
CA ILE A 336 -4.69 28.41 13.72
C ILE A 336 -5.94 28.32 12.86
N LYS A 337 -6.04 27.23 12.09
CA LYS A 337 -7.09 27.03 11.10
C LYS A 337 -7.27 25.54 10.86
N GLN A 338 -8.50 25.07 11.05
CA GLN A 338 -8.94 23.76 10.59
C GLN A 338 -10.04 23.96 9.54
N VAL A 339 -10.01 23.16 8.48
CA VAL A 339 -11.05 23.12 7.43
C VAL A 339 -11.41 21.67 7.17
N LEU A 340 -12.68 21.44 6.86
CA LEU A 340 -13.23 20.15 6.43
C LEU A 340 -13.72 20.30 4.98
N TYR A 341 -13.40 19.32 4.14
CA TYR A 341 -13.89 19.21 2.77
C TYR A 341 -14.47 17.83 2.56
N SER A 342 -15.59 17.71 1.86
CA SER A 342 -16.09 16.40 1.44
C SER A 342 -15.32 15.93 0.21
N HIS A 343 -14.88 14.68 0.26
CA HIS A 343 -14.14 13.97 -0.79
C HIS A 343 -15.07 12.95 -1.46
N THR A 344 -14.95 12.79 -2.77
CA THR A 344 -15.74 11.82 -3.54
C THR A 344 -15.37 10.37 -3.22
N ALA A 345 -16.12 9.39 -3.74
CA ALA A 345 -15.79 7.98 -3.55
C ALA A 345 -14.42 7.65 -4.18
N LEU A 346 -13.56 6.94 -3.43
CA LEU A 346 -12.19 6.61 -3.85
C LEU A 346 -12.04 5.11 -4.10
N ARG A 347 -11.82 4.74 -5.37
CA ARG A 347 -11.75 3.34 -5.78
C ARG A 347 -10.59 2.60 -5.13
N SER A 348 -10.76 1.30 -4.94
CA SER A 348 -9.72 0.37 -4.54
C SER A 348 -8.46 0.51 -5.41
N GLN A 349 -7.29 0.46 -4.77
CA GLN A 349 -5.97 0.64 -5.38
C GLN A 349 -5.76 1.97 -6.13
N GLN A 350 -6.62 2.97 -5.92
CA GLN A 350 -6.54 4.26 -6.62
C GLN A 350 -5.91 5.35 -5.76
N GLN A 351 -5.01 6.14 -6.35
CA GLN A 351 -4.65 7.45 -5.83
C GLN A 351 -5.74 8.47 -6.19
N SER A 352 -6.10 9.33 -5.25
CA SER A 352 -7.08 10.38 -5.47
C SER A 352 -6.53 11.53 -6.33
N THR A 353 -7.44 12.17 -7.05
CA THR A 353 -7.21 13.38 -7.84
C THR A 353 -8.26 14.46 -7.50
N ASP A 354 -8.93 14.34 -6.35
CA ASP A 354 -10.00 15.25 -5.92
C ASP A 354 -9.46 16.66 -5.60
N GLY A 355 -10.26 17.69 -5.83
CA GLY A 355 -9.93 19.06 -5.45
C GLY A 355 -9.80 19.27 -3.94
N ALA A 356 -10.44 18.42 -3.13
CA ALA A 356 -10.31 18.40 -1.67
C ALA A 356 -8.86 18.12 -1.18
N LEU A 357 -7.99 17.60 -2.06
CA LEU A 357 -6.56 17.42 -1.81
C LEU A 357 -5.74 18.71 -1.90
N LEU A 358 -6.35 19.87 -2.14
CA LEU A 358 -5.65 21.15 -2.23
C LEU A 358 -6.04 22.10 -1.10
N PHE A 359 -5.04 22.69 -0.46
CA PHE A 359 -5.23 23.70 0.57
C PHE A 359 -4.35 24.91 0.32
N THR A 360 -4.98 26.07 0.13
CA THR A 360 -4.29 27.37 -0.04
C THR A 360 -4.53 28.26 1.18
N HIS A 361 -3.47 28.86 1.70
CA HIS A 361 -3.55 29.81 2.81
C HIS A 361 -2.45 30.87 2.74
N LYS A 362 -2.80 32.11 3.11
CA LYS A 362 -1.86 33.22 3.26
C LYS A 362 -1.33 33.28 4.69
N PHE A 363 -0.01 33.20 4.85
CA PHE A 363 0.64 33.23 6.15
C PHE A 363 1.17 34.65 6.43
N ASP A 364 0.45 35.45 7.21
CA ASP A 364 0.81 36.86 7.44
C ASP A 364 1.98 37.08 8.42
N GLN A 365 2.40 36.04 9.15
CA GLN A 365 3.51 36.10 10.11
C GLN A 365 4.63 35.11 9.75
N PRO A 366 5.91 35.44 10.00
CA PRO A 366 7.00 34.50 9.90
C PRO A 366 7.02 33.55 11.11
N GLY A 367 7.49 32.33 10.91
CA GLY A 367 7.58 31.33 11.97
C GLY A 367 7.63 29.89 11.46
N THR A 368 7.65 28.96 12.41
CA THR A 368 7.54 27.52 12.16
C THR A 368 6.09 27.09 12.30
N TYR A 369 5.60 26.32 11.34
CA TYR A 369 4.22 25.87 11.23
C TYR A 369 4.18 24.38 10.94
N GLN A 370 3.10 23.71 11.36
CA GLN A 370 2.77 22.36 10.95
C GLN A 370 1.50 22.38 10.11
N ILE A 371 1.50 21.63 9.02
CA ILE A 371 0.32 21.29 8.21
C ILE A 371 0.00 19.82 8.45
N SER A 372 -1.25 19.52 8.79
CA SER A 372 -1.80 18.17 8.90
C SER A 372 -2.87 17.98 7.83
N PHE A 373 -2.87 16.81 7.19
CA PHE A 373 -3.98 16.32 6.39
C PHE A 373 -4.46 14.99 6.98
N THR A 374 -5.77 14.85 7.17
CA THR A 374 -6.40 13.64 7.72
C THR A 374 -7.55 13.21 6.84
N ALA A 375 -7.52 11.97 6.35
CA ALA A 375 -8.64 11.33 5.65
C ALA A 375 -9.60 10.68 6.65
N ASP A 376 -10.90 10.80 6.39
CA ASP A 376 -12.00 10.41 7.29
C ASP A 376 -11.72 10.78 8.77
N PRO A 377 -11.60 12.07 9.12
CA PRO A 377 -11.37 12.48 10.51
C PRO A 377 -12.53 12.08 11.43
N GLY A 378 -13.74 11.86 10.87
CA GLY A 378 -14.93 11.42 11.60
C GLY A 378 -15.00 9.93 11.91
N ASN A 379 -14.11 9.10 11.34
CA ASN A 379 -14.12 7.64 11.47
C ASN A 379 -15.46 7.00 11.02
N GLN A 380 -16.02 7.52 9.93
CA GLN A 380 -17.28 7.09 9.33
C GLN A 380 -17.14 5.78 8.54
N ILE A 381 -15.96 5.53 7.95
CA ILE A 381 -15.65 4.31 7.21
C ILE A 381 -14.69 3.42 8.00
N PHE A 382 -14.76 2.12 7.75
CA PHE A 382 -13.75 1.19 8.27
C PHE A 382 -12.44 1.43 7.51
N ASP A 383 -11.35 1.59 8.26
CA ASP A 383 -10.01 1.83 7.72
C ASP A 383 -9.04 0.82 8.35
N GLN A 384 -8.36 0.03 7.52
CA GLN A 384 -7.51 -1.07 7.96
C GLN A 384 -6.36 -0.60 8.86
N LEU A 385 -5.72 0.51 8.52
CA LEU A 385 -4.53 1.01 9.21
C LEU A 385 -4.69 2.49 9.56
N ARG A 386 -5.63 2.78 10.48
CA ARG A 386 -6.00 4.14 10.90
C ARG A 386 -4.86 5.13 11.16
N THR A 387 -3.65 4.67 11.48
CA THR A 387 -2.45 5.50 11.69
C THR A 387 -1.81 6.04 10.41
N ASN A 388 -2.07 5.46 9.23
CA ASN A 388 -1.54 5.95 7.95
C ASN A 388 -2.46 6.99 7.27
N ASN A 389 -3.65 7.22 7.83
CA ASN A 389 -4.66 8.09 7.25
C ASN A 389 -4.51 9.57 7.63
N GLN A 390 -3.46 9.89 8.37
CA GLN A 390 -3.03 11.22 8.71
C GLN A 390 -1.55 11.41 8.35
N PHE A 391 -1.23 12.57 7.78
CA PHE A 391 0.15 12.99 7.52
C PHE A 391 0.37 14.40 8.07
N VAL A 392 1.49 14.60 8.79
CA VAL A 392 1.86 15.89 9.39
C VAL A 392 3.25 16.30 8.89
N ARG A 393 3.38 17.55 8.45
CA ARG A 393 4.64 18.14 7.95
C ARG A 393 4.92 19.47 8.62
N GLU A 394 6.14 19.67 9.09
CA GLU A 394 6.63 20.97 9.55
C GLU A 394 7.25 21.78 8.39
N PHE A 395 7.04 23.10 8.40
CA PHE A 395 7.62 24.04 7.42
C PHE A 395 7.88 25.42 8.05
N VAL A 396 8.72 26.21 7.39
CA VAL A 396 9.13 27.55 7.87
C VAL A 396 8.69 28.62 6.89
N VAL A 397 8.01 29.64 7.41
CA VAL A 397 7.66 30.87 6.69
C VAL A 397 8.66 31.96 7.11
N ASN A 398 9.39 32.49 6.14
CA ASN A 398 10.45 33.48 6.38
C ASN A 398 9.88 34.91 6.45
N PRO A 399 10.54 35.83 7.16
CA PRO A 399 10.17 37.25 7.10
C PRO A 399 10.35 37.80 5.67
N PRO A 400 9.57 38.82 5.27
CA PRO A 400 9.74 39.46 3.98
C PRO A 400 11.13 40.11 3.86
N PRO A 401 11.70 40.18 2.65
CA PRO A 401 12.96 40.89 2.41
C PRO A 401 12.89 42.33 2.94
N PRO A 402 13.95 42.84 3.62
CA PRO A 402 13.97 44.22 4.06
C PRO A 402 13.82 45.18 2.87
N PRO A 403 13.01 46.24 2.97
CA PRO A 403 12.73 47.09 1.83
C PRO A 403 13.98 47.88 1.39
N ALA A 404 14.21 47.94 0.09
CA ALA A 404 15.33 48.67 -0.49
C ALA A 404 15.23 50.19 -0.21
N PRO A 405 16.38 50.88 -0.06
CA PRO A 405 16.39 52.34 -0.01
C PRO A 405 15.82 52.91 -1.32
N LEU A 406 15.17 54.05 -1.25
CA LEU A 406 14.61 54.73 -2.41
C LEU A 406 14.85 56.24 -2.26
N PHE A 407 15.29 56.92 -3.32
CA PHE A 407 15.28 58.39 -3.35
C PHE A 407 13.88 58.91 -3.67
N ASN A 408 13.58 60.14 -3.26
CA ASN A 408 12.40 60.85 -3.77
C ASN A 408 12.40 60.94 -5.31
N ALA A 409 11.27 61.33 -5.90
CA ALA A 409 11.24 61.67 -7.32
C ALA A 409 12.23 62.82 -7.61
N ALA A 410 12.85 62.82 -8.79
CA ALA A 410 13.58 63.98 -9.28
C ALA A 410 12.60 65.17 -9.43
N PRO A 411 12.98 66.41 -9.07
CA PRO A 411 14.34 66.85 -8.70
C PRO A 411 14.62 66.88 -7.18
N ASP A 412 13.85 66.19 -6.33
CA ASP A 412 13.90 66.36 -4.86
C ASP A 412 14.77 65.33 -4.13
N GLN A 413 15.70 64.68 -4.83
CA GLN A 413 16.54 63.59 -4.30
C GLN A 413 17.57 64.06 -3.26
N PHE A 414 18.03 65.30 -3.39
CA PHE A 414 18.99 65.93 -2.49
C PHE A 414 19.06 67.44 -2.68
N THR A 415 19.38 68.16 -1.60
CA THR A 415 19.51 69.62 -1.56
C THR A 415 20.70 70.01 -0.68
N PRO A 416 21.58 70.95 -1.11
CA PRO A 416 21.66 71.57 -2.44
C PRO A 416 22.07 70.59 -3.56
N LYS A 417 21.97 71.03 -4.82
CA LYS A 417 22.39 70.26 -6.02
C LYS A 417 23.89 70.36 -6.36
N PHE A 418 24.61 71.24 -5.67
CA PHE A 418 26.04 71.45 -5.82
C PHE A 418 26.66 71.83 -4.48
N GLY A 419 27.97 71.66 -4.35
CA GLY A 419 28.72 71.99 -3.13
C GLY A 419 30.20 71.65 -3.25
N LYS A 420 31.02 72.24 -2.37
CA LYS A 420 32.44 71.95 -2.25
C LYS A 420 32.69 70.82 -1.24
N ALA A 421 33.90 70.28 -1.27
CA ALA A 421 34.38 69.35 -0.25
C ALA A 421 34.15 69.91 1.16
N GLY A 422 33.51 69.11 2.02
CA GLY A 422 33.17 69.51 3.38
C GLY A 422 31.80 70.16 3.56
N ASP A 423 31.09 70.55 2.51
CA ASP A 423 29.69 71.00 2.63
C ASP A 423 28.79 69.85 3.08
N ILE A 424 27.69 70.15 3.77
CA ILE A 424 26.69 69.15 4.19
C ILE A 424 25.47 69.30 3.30
N ILE A 425 24.99 68.20 2.74
CA ILE A 425 23.76 68.13 1.93
C ILE A 425 22.77 67.16 2.57
N THR A 426 21.48 67.41 2.38
CA THR A 426 20.41 66.50 2.79
C THR A 426 19.97 65.67 1.60
N LEU A 427 20.03 64.35 1.74
CA LEU A 427 19.41 63.37 0.85
C LEU A 427 17.98 63.11 1.33
N SER A 428 17.02 62.98 0.42
CA SER A 428 15.60 62.75 0.73
C SER A 428 15.07 61.51 0.01
N GLY A 429 14.32 60.68 0.73
CA GLY A 429 13.90 59.37 0.25
C GLY A 429 13.10 58.55 1.25
N GLN A 430 13.29 57.22 1.21
CA GLN A 430 12.64 56.21 2.06
C GLN A 430 13.61 55.06 2.37
N ASN A 431 13.33 54.32 3.45
CA ASN A 431 14.06 53.12 3.90
C ASN A 431 15.57 53.33 4.17
N PHE A 432 15.98 54.58 4.46
CA PHE A 432 17.37 54.93 4.73
C PHE A 432 17.92 54.41 6.07
N THR A 433 17.07 53.88 6.96
CA THR A 433 17.44 53.29 8.26
C THR A 433 17.37 51.76 8.31
N VAL A 434 17.25 51.08 7.16
CA VAL A 434 17.25 49.61 7.09
C VAL A 434 18.66 49.08 7.32
N GLY A 435 19.04 48.94 8.60
CA GLY A 435 20.43 48.71 9.01
C GLY A 435 21.29 49.97 8.89
N THR A 436 22.62 49.82 8.84
CA THR A 436 23.54 50.95 8.71
C THR A 436 23.59 51.43 7.25
N ALA A 437 23.33 52.72 7.03
CA ALA A 437 23.47 53.35 5.72
C ALA A 437 24.92 53.70 5.40
N ALA A 438 25.28 53.59 4.12
CA ALA A 438 26.51 54.13 3.55
C ALA A 438 26.17 54.99 2.32
N VAL A 439 26.86 56.13 2.16
CA VAL A 439 26.64 57.06 1.05
C VAL A 439 27.91 57.18 0.21
N ARG A 440 27.77 57.23 -1.12
CA ARG A 440 28.88 57.41 -2.06
C ARG A 440 28.51 58.48 -3.08
N PHE A 441 29.49 59.30 -3.45
CA PHE A 441 29.43 60.27 -4.54
C PHE A 441 30.25 59.69 -5.70
N GLY A 442 29.58 59.07 -6.67
CA GLY A 442 30.23 58.15 -7.61
C GLY A 442 30.92 57.00 -6.84
N SER A 443 32.24 56.88 -6.98
CA SER A 443 33.04 55.88 -6.26
C SER A 443 33.53 56.32 -4.87
N VAL A 444 33.45 57.61 -4.54
CA VAL A 444 34.04 58.18 -3.31
C VAL A 444 33.05 58.15 -2.16
N ASN A 445 33.44 57.58 -1.02
CA ASN A 445 32.55 57.50 0.15
C ASN A 445 32.30 58.89 0.76
N GLY A 446 31.03 59.25 0.97
CA GLY A 446 30.63 60.40 1.75
C GLY A 446 30.58 60.07 3.25
N THR A 447 30.72 61.07 4.12
CA THR A 447 30.61 60.88 5.57
C THR A 447 29.22 61.31 6.05
N ILE A 448 28.43 60.38 6.59
CA ILE A 448 27.12 60.69 7.18
C ILE A 448 27.31 61.60 8.41
N VAL A 449 26.43 62.59 8.56
CA VAL A 449 26.43 63.54 9.68
C VAL A 449 25.17 63.33 10.51
N GLY A 450 25.34 63.07 11.81
CA GLY A 450 24.23 62.75 12.70
C GLY A 450 23.65 61.35 12.46
N THR A 451 22.47 61.09 13.03
CA THR A 451 21.74 59.83 12.87
C THR A 451 20.76 59.94 11.71
N PRO A 452 20.84 59.08 10.67
CA PRO A 452 19.84 59.01 9.60
C PRO A 452 18.43 58.81 10.14
N THR A 453 17.45 59.40 9.46
CA THR A 453 16.03 59.03 9.62
C THR A 453 15.62 58.11 8.47
N ALA A 454 14.45 57.47 8.56
CA ALA A 454 13.95 56.61 7.50
C ALA A 454 13.81 57.34 6.15
N THR A 455 13.66 58.67 6.15
CA THR A 455 13.41 59.49 4.97
C THR A 455 14.52 60.49 4.63
N GLN A 456 15.50 60.70 5.51
CA GLN A 456 16.57 61.69 5.31
C GLN A 456 17.94 61.21 5.79
N ILE A 457 18.98 61.50 5.00
CA ILE A 457 20.39 61.37 5.40
C ILE A 457 21.06 62.72 5.19
N MET A 458 21.63 63.30 6.24
CA MET A 458 22.59 64.40 6.09
C MET A 458 23.98 63.80 5.81
N VAL A 459 24.65 64.23 4.75
CA VAL A 459 25.95 63.70 4.34
C VAL A 459 26.90 64.84 3.98
N ARG A 460 28.16 64.71 4.41
CA ARG A 460 29.23 65.64 4.06
C ARG A 460 29.86 65.23 2.72
N VAL A 461 29.93 66.18 1.79
CA VAL A 461 30.50 66.02 0.45
C VAL A 461 32.00 65.70 0.58
N PRO A 462 32.49 64.58 0.01
CA PRO A 462 33.89 64.22 0.10
C PRO A 462 34.77 65.07 -0.83
N SER A 463 36.09 64.98 -0.66
CA SER A 463 37.07 65.70 -1.48
C SER A 463 37.27 65.07 -2.86
N PHE A 464 37.23 65.90 -3.91
CA PHE A 464 37.56 65.52 -5.29
C PHE A 464 38.72 66.37 -5.82
N SER A 465 39.51 65.83 -6.75
CA SER A 465 40.67 66.53 -7.33
C SER A 465 40.33 67.56 -8.40
N ARG A 466 39.10 67.52 -8.94
CA ARG A 466 38.56 68.46 -9.94
C ARG A 466 37.05 68.59 -9.77
N GLY A 467 36.46 69.66 -10.31
CA GLY A 467 35.00 69.78 -10.40
C GLY A 467 34.40 68.68 -11.26
N VAL A 468 33.31 68.07 -10.80
CA VAL A 468 32.73 66.87 -11.44
C VAL A 468 31.23 66.74 -11.14
N LYS A 469 30.46 66.22 -12.12
CA LYS A 469 29.09 65.77 -11.89
C LYS A 469 29.08 64.29 -11.56
N VAL A 470 28.44 63.92 -10.45
CA VAL A 470 28.39 62.55 -9.92
C VAL A 470 26.97 62.18 -9.51
N LEU A 471 26.62 60.90 -9.63
CA LEU A 471 25.42 60.37 -8.99
C LEU A 471 25.72 60.06 -7.51
N VAL A 472 24.70 60.16 -6.66
CA VAL A 472 24.78 59.81 -5.24
C VAL A 472 24.16 58.43 -5.06
N THR A 473 24.89 57.52 -4.44
CA THR A 473 24.44 56.15 -4.15
C THR A 473 24.26 55.99 -2.64
N VAL A 474 23.10 55.49 -2.21
CA VAL A 474 22.81 55.08 -0.84
C VAL A 474 22.71 53.56 -0.79
N GLN A 475 23.50 52.93 0.07
CA GLN A 475 23.45 51.50 0.35
C GLN A 475 22.98 51.27 1.79
N THR A 476 22.07 50.33 1.99
CA THR A 476 21.58 49.87 3.30
C THR A 476 21.54 48.33 3.32
N ARG A 477 21.08 47.70 4.41
CA ARG A 477 20.85 46.25 4.45
C ARG A 477 19.73 45.80 3.50
N GLY A 478 18.81 46.70 3.13
CA GLY A 478 17.73 46.42 2.18
C GLY A 478 18.16 46.46 0.71
N GLY A 479 19.37 46.93 0.41
CA GLY A 479 19.90 47.03 -0.95
C GLY A 479 20.55 48.38 -1.23
N THR A 480 20.56 48.78 -2.50
CA THR A 480 21.25 49.99 -2.96
C THR A 480 20.36 50.77 -3.92
N VAL A 481 20.37 52.09 -3.80
CA VAL A 481 19.75 53.02 -4.75
C VAL A 481 20.75 54.07 -5.20
N THR A 482 20.72 54.41 -6.49
CA THR A 482 21.52 55.48 -7.07
C THR A 482 20.58 56.57 -7.56
N SER A 483 20.95 57.83 -7.33
CA SER A 483 20.18 58.98 -7.78
C SER A 483 20.08 59.04 -9.30
N THR A 484 18.98 59.59 -9.79
CA THR A 484 18.83 59.98 -11.20
C THR A 484 19.32 61.41 -11.42
N ASP A 485 19.25 62.25 -10.39
CA ASP A 485 19.86 63.58 -10.37
C ASP A 485 21.39 63.49 -10.25
N SER A 486 22.12 64.37 -10.95
CA SER A 486 23.57 64.55 -10.75
C SER A 486 23.86 65.65 -9.73
N PHE A 487 24.66 65.33 -8.71
CA PHE A 487 25.25 66.33 -7.82
C PHE A 487 26.51 66.93 -8.47
N THR A 488 26.66 68.25 -8.44
CA THR A 488 27.85 68.93 -8.99
C THR A 488 28.83 69.30 -7.87
N VAL A 489 29.95 68.57 -7.79
CA VAL A 489 31.04 68.93 -6.89
C VAL A 489 31.84 70.09 -7.48
N VAL A 490 32.02 71.16 -6.71
CA VAL A 490 32.87 72.29 -7.08
C VAL A 490 34.16 72.30 -6.28
N VAL A 491 35.28 72.62 -6.92
CA VAL A 491 36.59 72.79 -6.26
C VAL A 491 36.98 74.28 -6.26
N PRO A 492 37.41 74.86 -5.13
CA PRO A 492 37.92 76.22 -5.13
C PRO A 492 39.19 76.33 -5.99
N GLY A 493 39.21 77.27 -6.95
CA GLY A 493 40.45 77.73 -7.59
C GLY A 493 40.70 77.35 -9.05
N TYR A 494 39.80 76.67 -9.77
CA TYR A 494 39.98 76.47 -11.23
C TYR A 494 39.47 77.67 -12.05
N TYR A 495 40.12 78.82 -11.89
CA TYR A 495 40.02 79.93 -12.84
C TYR A 495 40.74 79.53 -14.14
N GLY A 496 40.01 78.91 -15.07
CA GLY A 496 40.47 78.79 -16.44
C GLY A 496 40.59 80.18 -17.06
N SER A 497 41.80 80.60 -17.39
CA SER A 497 42.06 81.80 -18.19
C SER A 497 41.44 81.64 -19.58
N GLY A 498 40.32 82.31 -19.85
CA GLY A 498 39.60 82.15 -21.11
C GLY A 498 38.32 82.97 -21.23
N THR A 499 38.48 84.26 -21.53
CA THR A 499 37.52 85.15 -22.21
C THR A 499 36.11 85.31 -21.59
N ALA A 500 35.84 86.50 -21.05
CA ALA A 500 34.49 86.91 -20.68
C ALA A 500 33.61 87.22 -21.90
N ILE A 501 32.38 86.69 -21.92
CA ILE A 501 31.23 87.31 -22.62
C ILE A 501 29.96 87.09 -21.77
N GLY A 502 29.17 88.14 -21.60
CA GLY A 502 27.71 88.00 -21.53
C GLY A 502 27.09 87.72 -20.16
N SER A 503 26.83 88.79 -19.41
CA SER A 503 25.71 88.84 -18.47
C SER A 503 24.37 88.58 -19.17
N ASN A 504 23.51 87.76 -18.59
CA ASN A 504 22.08 88.08 -18.49
C ASN A 504 21.42 87.30 -17.34
N LEU A 505 20.61 88.02 -16.56
CA LEU A 505 19.68 87.41 -15.61
C LEU A 505 18.43 86.92 -16.36
N LEU A 506 17.89 85.78 -15.94
CA LEU A 506 16.60 85.66 -15.26
C LEU A 506 16.44 84.29 -14.62
#